data_AF-A0A9R0K705-F1
#
_entry.id   AF-A0A9R0K705-F1
#
_cell.length_a   1.000
_cell.length_b   1.000
_cell.length_c   1.000
_cell.angle_alpha   90.00
_cell.angle_beta   90.00
_cell.angle_gamma   90.00
#
_symmetry.space_group_name_H-M   'P 1'
#
loop_
_entity.id
_entity.type
_entity.pdbx_description
1 polymer ?
#
loop_
_entity_poly.entity_id
_entity_poly.type
_entity_poly.pdbx_seq_one_letter_code
_entity_poly.pdbx_strand_id
1 'polypeptide(L)'
;MGMTQRIRSSLPLFRRLTSQKSNLQTTLFSSHRSFATSSAPLPKNYNLKGRLLTGATIGLIIAGGAYVSTVDEATFCGWLFSATKLVNPFFALLDPEVAHRLAVSAAARGWVPREKRPDPSILGLEVWGRKFSNPIGLAAGFDKNAEAVDGLLGLGYGFVEVGSVTPVPQDGNPKPRIFRLREELAIINRCGFNSEGIQAVAKRLGAQHGKRKLDETSSTSSTANDGGKPGGKAGPGILGVNLGKNKTSEDAANDYVQGVHTLSQYADYLVINVSSPNTPGLRQLQGRKQLKDLVKKVQAARDEMQWGDEGPPPLLVKIAPDLSKQDLEDIAAVALALQVDGLIISNTTISRPDSVGQNALSQEVGGLSGKPLFNMSTSVLKEMYILTRGKIPLIGCGGIGSGEEAYKKIRAGATLVQLYTAFAYGGPALIPRIKAELAECLERDGYKSVNEAVGADCI
;
A
#
# COMPACT_ATOMS: atom_id res chain seq x y z
N MET A 1 60.56 28.35 12.17
CA MET A 1 60.39 28.50 13.64
C MET A 1 59.37 27.44 14.06
N GLY A 2 59.74 26.22 14.47
CA GLY A 2 60.51 25.86 15.69
C GLY A 2 59.57 25.91 16.89
N MET A 3 59.43 24.94 17.81
CA MET A 3 60.12 23.68 18.13
C MET A 3 59.29 23.08 19.30
N THR A 4 58.72 21.88 19.21
CA THR A 4 59.11 20.65 19.94
C THR A 4 59.53 20.76 21.42
N GLN A 5 58.81 20.06 22.32
CA GLN A 5 59.28 19.16 23.42
C GLN A 5 58.03 18.59 24.13
N ARG A 6 57.67 17.28 24.17
CA ARG A 6 58.31 16.02 24.63
C ARG A 6 58.70 15.96 26.11
N ILE A 7 58.13 14.97 26.82
CA ILE A 7 58.74 13.91 27.67
C ILE A 7 57.59 12.93 28.03
N ARG A 8 57.52 11.69 27.48
CA ARG A 8 58.01 10.36 27.97
C ARG A 8 57.39 9.95 29.32
N SER A 9 56.97 8.72 29.64
CA SER A 9 57.15 7.32 29.18
C SER A 9 56.14 6.46 30.00
N SER A 10 55.61 5.28 29.64
CA SER A 10 56.28 3.98 29.38
C SER A 10 55.25 2.87 29.06
N LEU A 11 55.54 2.03 28.07
CA LEU A 11 55.02 0.67 27.76
C LEU A 11 56.17 -0.34 28.04
N PRO A 12 56.08 -1.68 27.81
CA PRO A 12 54.97 -2.66 27.77
C PRO A 12 55.31 -3.98 28.55
N LEU A 13 54.40 -4.97 28.65
CA LEU A 13 54.81 -6.37 28.89
C LEU A 13 53.88 -7.39 28.20
N PHE A 14 54.36 -7.90 27.06
CA PHE A 14 53.82 -9.05 26.32
C PHE A 14 55.02 -9.99 26.07
N ARG A 15 55.18 -11.08 26.86
CA ARG A 15 55.88 -12.34 26.54
C ARG A 15 56.08 -13.21 27.78
N ARG A 16 56.02 -14.54 27.57
CA ARG A 16 56.16 -15.71 28.48
C ARG A 16 54.79 -16.29 28.86
N LEU A 17 54.39 -17.50 28.49
CA LEU A 17 55.14 -18.75 28.26
C LEU A 17 54.54 -19.61 27.14
N THR A 18 55.37 -19.94 26.16
CA THR A 18 55.35 -21.21 25.43
C THR A 18 56.30 -22.17 26.14
N SER A 19 55.84 -23.33 26.60
CA SER A 19 56.64 -24.57 26.76
C SER A 19 55.88 -25.60 27.60
N GLN A 20 55.33 -26.65 26.97
CA GLN A 20 55.66 -28.06 27.22
C GLN A 20 54.58 -28.97 26.62
N LYS A 21 54.90 -29.56 25.47
CA LYS A 21 54.37 -30.85 25.05
C LYS A 21 55.26 -31.95 25.64
N SER A 22 54.64 -33.13 25.78
CA SER A 22 55.20 -34.49 25.78
C SER A 22 55.37 -35.22 27.13
N ASN A 23 54.66 -36.37 27.18
CA ASN A 23 55.03 -37.67 27.75
C ASN A 23 55.07 -37.83 29.28
N LEU A 24 54.17 -38.66 29.82
CA LEU A 24 54.58 -39.99 30.29
C LEU A 24 53.39 -40.94 30.51
N GLN A 25 53.64 -42.18 30.16
CA GLN A 25 52.82 -43.38 30.25
C GLN A 25 52.89 -44.00 31.67
N THR A 26 51.78 -44.61 32.10
CA THR A 26 51.68 -45.88 32.86
C THR A 26 52.14 -45.96 34.32
N THR A 27 51.19 -46.21 35.25
CA THR A 27 51.12 -47.33 36.25
C THR A 27 49.89 -47.12 37.17
N LEU A 28 48.83 -47.94 37.12
CA LEU A 28 48.60 -49.20 37.87
C LEU A 28 48.79 -49.10 39.41
N PHE A 29 47.71 -48.97 40.17
CA PHE A 29 47.16 -50.02 41.06
C PHE A 29 46.05 -49.53 42.02
N SER A 30 45.02 -50.36 42.14
CA SER A 30 44.23 -50.66 43.36
C SER A 30 43.30 -49.60 43.98
N SER A 31 41.99 -49.79 43.78
CA SER A 31 41.09 -50.03 44.92
C SER A 31 39.77 -50.67 44.45
N HIS A 32 39.60 -51.96 44.72
CA HIS A 32 38.32 -52.66 44.60
C HIS A 32 37.42 -52.30 45.78
N ARG A 33 36.22 -51.78 45.50
CA ARG A 33 35.04 -51.96 46.35
C ARG A 33 33.87 -52.40 45.49
N SER A 34 33.44 -53.63 45.73
CA SER A 34 32.27 -54.27 45.17
C SER A 34 31.04 -53.82 45.95
N PHE A 35 29.98 -53.34 45.30
CA PHE A 35 28.61 -53.41 45.82
C PHE A 35 27.57 -53.47 44.69
N ALA A 36 26.90 -54.62 44.64
CA ALA A 36 25.55 -54.92 44.18
C ALA A 36 24.98 -54.23 42.92
N THR A 37 24.82 -55.02 41.86
CA THR A 37 23.90 -54.77 40.74
C THR A 37 22.45 -54.77 41.22
N SER A 38 21.82 -53.58 41.26
CA SER A 38 20.37 -53.44 41.23
C SER A 38 19.96 -53.15 39.78
N SER A 39 19.43 -54.14 39.08
CA SER A 39 18.84 -53.97 37.76
C SER A 39 17.44 -53.36 37.89
N ALA A 40 17.34 -52.04 37.86
CA ALA A 40 16.07 -51.39 37.59
C ALA A 40 15.70 -51.65 36.11
N PRO A 41 14.53 -52.22 35.79
CA PRO A 41 14.13 -52.37 34.40
C PRO A 41 13.86 -50.98 33.80
N LEU A 42 14.52 -50.67 32.69
CA LEU A 42 14.18 -49.52 31.84
C LEU A 42 12.69 -49.63 31.47
N PRO A 43 11.89 -48.55 31.58
CA PRO A 43 10.50 -48.59 31.16
C PRO A 43 10.45 -48.81 29.64
N LYS A 44 10.15 -50.05 29.23
CA LYS A 44 9.76 -50.37 27.86
C LYS A 44 8.32 -49.92 27.66
N ASN A 45 8.15 -48.66 27.30
CA ASN A 45 6.96 -48.19 26.58
C ASN A 45 7.41 -47.17 25.52
N TYR A 46 8.07 -47.69 24.49
CA TYR A 46 8.36 -46.93 23.29
C TYR A 46 7.09 -46.84 22.45
N ASN A 47 6.45 -45.67 22.46
CA ASN A 47 5.19 -45.42 21.79
C ASN A 47 5.39 -45.41 20.25
N LEU A 48 5.22 -46.60 19.63
CA LEU A 48 5.39 -46.83 18.19
C LEU A 48 4.53 -45.87 17.35
N LYS A 49 3.32 -45.52 17.83
CA LYS A 49 2.42 -44.56 17.19
C LYS A 49 3.03 -43.15 17.14
N GLY A 50 3.74 -42.74 18.18
CA GLY A 50 4.45 -41.46 18.23
C GLY A 50 5.59 -41.39 17.22
N ARG A 51 6.39 -42.46 17.08
CA ARG A 51 7.47 -42.52 16.08
C ARG A 51 6.94 -42.58 14.65
N LEU A 52 5.84 -43.28 14.42
CA LEU A 52 5.19 -43.34 13.11
C LEU A 52 4.63 -41.97 12.71
N LEU A 53 3.99 -41.27 13.65
CA LEU A 53 3.45 -39.93 13.45
C LEU A 53 4.58 -38.91 13.20
N THR A 54 5.66 -38.95 13.99
CA THR A 54 6.84 -38.11 13.78
C THR A 54 7.51 -38.41 12.42
N GLY A 55 7.68 -39.69 12.08
CA GLY A 55 8.26 -40.10 10.80
C GLY A 55 7.41 -39.69 9.60
N ALA A 56 6.09 -39.83 9.68
CA ALA A 56 5.15 -39.37 8.66
C ALA A 56 5.16 -37.85 8.51
N THR A 57 5.26 -37.11 9.63
CA THR A 57 5.34 -35.64 9.61
C THR A 57 6.64 -35.16 8.97
N ILE A 58 7.78 -35.75 9.34
CA ILE A 58 9.08 -35.45 8.73
C ILE A 58 9.07 -35.83 7.24
N GLY A 59 8.50 -36.99 6.89
CA GLY A 59 8.34 -37.42 5.49
C GLY A 59 7.51 -36.46 4.66
N LEU A 60 6.38 -35.96 5.21
CA LEU A 60 5.55 -34.94 4.57
C LEU A 60 6.28 -33.60 4.41
N ILE A 61 7.07 -33.18 5.40
CA ILE A 61 7.87 -31.95 5.32
C ILE A 61 8.96 -32.09 4.25
N ILE A 62 9.66 -33.22 4.20
CA ILE A 62 10.72 -33.47 3.20
C ILE A 62 10.13 -33.60 1.81
N ALA A 63 9.05 -34.37 1.63
CA ALA A 63 8.38 -34.52 0.34
C ALA A 63 7.74 -33.21 -0.13
N GLY A 64 7.12 -32.46 0.77
CA GLY A 64 6.60 -31.11 0.50
C GLY A 64 7.70 -30.12 0.14
N GLY A 65 8.82 -30.13 0.87
CA GLY A 65 9.99 -29.30 0.58
C GLY A 65 10.63 -29.63 -0.78
N ALA A 66 10.75 -30.93 -1.11
CA ALA A 66 11.23 -31.38 -2.41
C ALA A 66 10.27 -30.97 -3.54
N TYR A 67 8.96 -31.13 -3.36
CA TYR A 67 7.96 -30.69 -4.34
C TYR A 67 7.98 -29.17 -4.56
N VAL A 68 8.06 -28.39 -3.48
CA VAL A 68 8.21 -26.92 -3.55
C VAL A 68 9.51 -26.52 -4.26
N SER A 69 10.59 -27.29 -4.10
CA SER A 69 11.85 -26.99 -4.80
C SER A 69 11.82 -27.25 -6.32
N THR A 70 10.78 -27.93 -6.81
CA THR A 70 10.62 -28.27 -8.24
C THR A 70 9.61 -27.40 -8.99
N VAL A 71 8.85 -26.53 -8.30
CA VAL A 71 7.88 -25.65 -8.96
C VAL A 71 8.49 -24.34 -9.39
N ASP A 72 7.97 -23.78 -10.48
CA ASP A 72 8.36 -22.47 -10.96
C ASP A 72 7.90 -21.34 -10.00
N GLU A 73 8.54 -20.18 -10.12
CA GLU A 73 8.31 -19.02 -9.25
C GLU A 73 6.85 -18.53 -9.30
N ALA A 74 6.19 -18.61 -10.46
CA ALA A 74 4.81 -18.17 -10.63
C ALA A 74 3.82 -19.10 -9.93
N THR A 75 4.02 -20.43 -10.02
CA THR A 75 3.23 -21.42 -9.30
C THR A 75 3.38 -21.27 -7.79
N PHE A 76 4.62 -21.14 -7.31
CA PHE A 76 4.89 -20.91 -5.88
C PHE A 76 4.27 -19.61 -5.37
N CYS A 77 4.37 -18.53 -6.14
CA CYS A 77 3.68 -17.26 -5.88
C CYS A 77 2.17 -17.47 -5.74
N GLY A 78 1.54 -18.20 -6.67
CA GLY A 78 0.10 -18.52 -6.62
C GLY A 78 -0.31 -19.23 -5.34
N TRP A 79 0.51 -20.16 -4.84
CA TRP A 79 0.28 -20.82 -3.55
C TRP A 79 0.40 -19.86 -2.36
N LEU A 80 1.42 -18.99 -2.35
CA LEU A 80 1.58 -17.99 -1.28
C LEU A 80 0.37 -17.05 -1.20
N PHE A 81 -0.10 -16.53 -2.34
CA PHE A 81 -1.33 -15.73 -2.38
C PHE A 81 -2.54 -16.54 -1.90
N SER A 82 -2.69 -17.79 -2.33
CA SER A 82 -3.79 -18.65 -1.90
C SER A 82 -3.78 -18.93 -0.39
N ALA A 83 -2.61 -19.12 0.21
CA ALA A 83 -2.44 -19.31 1.64
C ALA A 83 -2.94 -18.09 2.44
N THR A 84 -2.86 -16.87 1.89
CA THR A 84 -3.40 -15.69 2.57
C THR A 84 -4.91 -15.75 2.79
N LYS A 85 -5.66 -16.52 1.99
CA LYS A 85 -7.10 -16.75 2.21
C LYS A 85 -7.40 -17.49 3.52
N LEU A 86 -6.45 -18.30 4.00
CA LEU A 86 -6.56 -19.00 5.28
C LEU A 86 -6.17 -18.10 6.45
N VAL A 87 -5.22 -17.18 6.25
CA VAL A 87 -4.72 -16.28 7.30
C VAL A 87 -5.65 -15.07 7.49
N ASN A 88 -6.21 -14.55 6.40
CA ASN A 88 -6.96 -13.30 6.42
C ASN A 88 -8.22 -13.30 7.33
N PRO A 89 -9.00 -14.40 7.47
CA PRO A 89 -10.09 -14.49 8.44
C PRO A 89 -9.67 -14.18 9.89
N PHE A 90 -8.42 -14.47 10.29
CA PHE A 90 -7.93 -14.16 11.63
C PHE A 90 -7.78 -12.65 11.88
N PHE A 91 -7.49 -11.86 10.84
CA PHE A 91 -7.47 -10.39 10.96
C PHE A 91 -8.87 -9.83 11.28
N ALA A 92 -9.94 -10.56 10.99
CA ALA A 92 -11.29 -10.17 11.39
C ALA A 92 -11.47 -10.25 12.91
N LEU A 93 -10.74 -11.10 13.63
CA LEU A 93 -10.88 -11.27 15.08
C LEU A 93 -10.21 -10.13 15.89
N LEU A 94 -9.31 -9.39 15.27
CA LEU A 94 -8.58 -8.30 15.91
C LEU A 94 -9.37 -6.98 15.89
N ASP A 95 -9.00 -6.04 16.76
CA ASP A 95 -9.40 -4.64 16.61
C ASP A 95 -9.02 -4.14 15.19
N PRO A 96 -9.89 -3.40 14.48
CA PRO A 96 -9.61 -2.96 13.12
C PRO A 96 -8.32 -2.14 12.96
N GLU A 97 -8.00 -1.27 13.92
CA GLU A 97 -6.80 -0.44 13.86
C GLU A 97 -5.55 -1.27 14.18
N VAL A 98 -5.62 -2.22 15.12
CA VAL A 98 -4.54 -3.18 15.39
C VAL A 98 -4.27 -4.07 14.18
N ALA A 99 -5.33 -4.67 13.59
CA ALA A 99 -5.25 -5.50 12.40
C ALA A 99 -4.56 -4.76 11.25
N HIS A 100 -4.96 -3.50 11.04
CA HIS A 100 -4.40 -2.65 10.01
C HIS A 100 -2.92 -2.34 10.24
N ARG A 101 -2.53 -1.97 11.48
CA ARG A 101 -1.12 -1.73 11.81
C ARG A 101 -0.27 -2.99 11.60
N LEU A 102 -0.77 -4.17 11.98
CA LEU A 102 -0.06 -5.43 11.72
C LEU A 102 0.12 -5.68 10.22
N ALA A 103 -0.91 -5.42 9.40
CA ALA A 103 -0.84 -5.58 7.95
C ALA A 103 0.21 -4.65 7.31
N VAL A 104 0.20 -3.36 7.66
CA VAL A 104 1.21 -2.39 7.19
C VAL A 104 2.60 -2.81 7.64
N SER A 105 2.74 -3.22 8.90
CA SER A 105 4.03 -3.65 9.45
C SER A 105 4.56 -4.95 8.83
N ALA A 106 3.68 -5.88 8.46
CA ALA A 106 4.04 -7.08 7.72
C ALA A 106 4.50 -6.74 6.30
N ALA A 107 3.79 -5.85 5.61
CA ALA A 107 4.18 -5.38 4.28
C ALA A 107 5.52 -4.63 4.30
N ALA A 108 5.74 -3.75 5.28
CA ALA A 108 7.00 -3.03 5.48
C ALA A 108 8.21 -3.96 5.70
N ARG A 109 7.99 -5.12 6.33
CA ARG A 109 9.03 -6.15 6.55
C ARG A 109 9.16 -7.16 5.41
N GLY A 110 8.36 -7.06 4.36
CA GLY A 110 8.34 -8.02 3.26
C GLY A 110 7.75 -9.39 3.62
N TRP A 111 6.90 -9.46 4.65
CA TRP A 111 6.20 -10.68 5.07
C TRP A 111 4.88 -10.92 4.32
N VAL A 112 4.64 -10.14 3.28
CA VAL A 112 3.51 -10.32 2.36
C VAL A 112 4.03 -10.98 1.09
N PRO A 113 3.19 -11.78 0.38
CA PRO A 113 3.61 -12.37 -0.88
C PRO A 113 3.95 -11.28 -1.90
N ARG A 114 4.89 -11.57 -2.80
CA ARG A 114 5.18 -10.71 -3.95
C ARG A 114 4.58 -11.33 -5.20
N GLU A 115 3.84 -10.54 -5.97
CA GLU A 115 3.31 -10.97 -7.25
C GLU A 115 4.44 -11.07 -8.27
N LYS A 116 4.59 -12.26 -8.85
CA LYS A 116 5.63 -12.60 -9.82
C LYS A 116 5.06 -13.00 -11.17
N ARG A 117 3.74 -13.22 -11.25
CA ARG A 117 3.05 -13.48 -12.51
C ARG A 117 2.93 -12.18 -13.30
N PRO A 118 3.07 -12.23 -14.63
CA PRO A 118 2.86 -11.05 -15.46
C PRO A 118 1.40 -10.60 -15.39
N ASP A 119 1.17 -9.29 -15.49
CA ASP A 119 -0.16 -8.75 -15.67
C ASP A 119 -0.70 -9.13 -17.07
N PRO A 120 -2.01 -9.41 -17.22
CA PRO A 120 -2.62 -9.54 -18.53
C PRO A 120 -2.39 -8.26 -19.35
N SER A 121 -1.88 -8.38 -20.58
CA SER A 121 -1.46 -7.24 -21.41
C SER A 121 -2.60 -6.26 -21.70
N ILE A 122 -3.84 -6.75 -21.79
CA ILE A 122 -5.07 -5.94 -21.97
C ILE A 122 -5.29 -4.91 -20.85
N LEU A 123 -4.69 -5.13 -19.67
CA LEU A 123 -4.78 -4.22 -18.53
C LEU A 123 -3.75 -3.08 -18.59
N GLY A 124 -2.70 -3.21 -19.40
CA GLY A 124 -1.66 -2.19 -19.53
C GLY A 124 -2.20 -0.92 -20.17
N LEU A 125 -1.80 0.24 -19.62
CA LEU A 125 -2.23 1.55 -20.12
C LEU A 125 -1.20 2.64 -19.81
N GLU A 126 -1.27 3.74 -20.55
CA GLU A 126 -0.47 4.94 -20.28
C GLU A 126 -1.35 6.07 -19.76
N VAL A 127 -0.98 6.65 -18.63
CA VAL A 127 -1.66 7.81 -18.04
C VAL A 127 -0.61 8.79 -17.56
N TRP A 128 -0.77 10.07 -17.88
CA TRP A 128 0.18 11.14 -17.52
C TRP A 128 1.62 10.90 -17.99
N GLY A 129 1.79 10.28 -19.16
CA GLY A 129 3.11 9.93 -19.70
C GLY A 129 3.81 8.81 -18.93
N ARG A 130 3.08 8.03 -18.11
CA ARG A 130 3.59 6.92 -17.30
C ARG A 130 2.90 5.61 -17.68
N LYS A 131 3.68 4.54 -17.83
CA LYS A 131 3.17 3.19 -18.10
C LYS A 131 2.68 2.52 -16.80
N PHE A 132 1.39 2.21 -16.75
CA PHE A 132 0.77 1.38 -15.71
C PHE A 132 0.67 -0.05 -16.24
N SER A 133 1.15 -1.04 -15.47
CA SER A 133 1.04 -2.45 -15.86
C SER A 133 -0.39 -2.97 -15.74
N ASN A 134 -1.19 -2.39 -14.85
CA ASN A 134 -2.62 -2.62 -14.68
C ASN A 134 -3.29 -1.38 -14.04
N PRO A 135 -4.62 -1.20 -14.14
CA PRO A 135 -5.30 0.00 -13.64
C PRO A 135 -5.69 -0.08 -12.17
N ILE A 136 -5.28 -1.13 -11.43
CA ILE A 136 -5.72 -1.39 -10.06
C ILE A 136 -4.71 -0.81 -9.07
N GLY A 137 -5.14 0.12 -8.22
CA GLY A 137 -4.32 0.74 -7.20
C GLY A 137 -4.84 0.59 -5.78
N LEU A 138 -3.96 0.87 -4.82
CA LEU A 138 -4.32 0.97 -3.40
C LEU A 138 -4.64 2.44 -3.05
N ALA A 139 -5.80 2.67 -2.45
CA ALA A 139 -6.25 4.02 -2.07
C ALA A 139 -5.46 4.60 -0.88
N ALA A 140 -5.39 5.93 -0.80
CA ALA A 140 -4.89 6.60 0.41
C ALA A 140 -5.65 6.19 1.68
N GLY A 141 -4.95 6.32 2.78
CA GLY A 141 -5.41 6.01 4.13
C GLY A 141 -4.91 4.65 4.60
N PHE A 142 -4.48 3.76 3.69
CA PHE A 142 -3.92 2.47 4.05
C PHE A 142 -2.47 2.60 4.56
N ASP A 143 -1.56 3.13 3.73
CA ASP A 143 -0.20 3.45 4.17
C ASP A 143 -0.05 4.96 4.37
N LYS A 144 -0.51 5.45 5.53
CA LYS A 144 -0.54 6.89 5.80
C LYS A 144 0.84 7.53 5.91
N ASN A 145 1.84 6.74 6.31
CA ASN A 145 3.15 7.24 6.69
C ASN A 145 4.26 6.77 5.73
N ALA A 146 3.90 6.15 4.60
CA ALA A 146 4.84 5.54 3.65
C ALA A 146 5.76 4.50 4.30
N GLU A 147 5.21 3.66 5.17
CA GLU A 147 5.95 2.60 5.87
C GLU A 147 6.22 1.38 4.97
N ALA A 148 5.37 1.13 3.97
CA ALA A 148 5.29 -0.17 3.31
C ALA A 148 5.17 -0.09 1.78
N VAL A 149 5.56 1.03 1.15
CA VAL A 149 5.35 1.26 -0.30
C VAL A 149 5.87 0.10 -1.15
N ASP A 150 7.12 -0.34 -0.95
CA ASP A 150 7.74 -1.45 -1.69
C ASP A 150 6.99 -2.78 -1.50
N GLY A 151 6.58 -3.08 -0.26
CA GLY A 151 5.80 -4.28 0.03
C GLY A 151 4.41 -4.26 -0.59
N LEU A 152 3.77 -3.08 -0.61
CA LEU A 152 2.43 -2.89 -1.15
C LEU A 152 2.42 -2.90 -2.68
N LEU A 153 3.37 -2.23 -3.35
CA LEU A 153 3.55 -2.37 -4.79
C LEU A 153 3.87 -3.81 -5.17
N GLY A 154 4.70 -4.49 -4.36
CA GLY A 154 5.04 -5.89 -4.52
C GLY A 154 3.84 -6.85 -4.49
N LEU A 155 2.70 -6.47 -3.92
CA LEU A 155 1.47 -7.28 -3.96
C LEU A 155 0.83 -7.38 -5.36
N GLY A 156 1.30 -6.58 -6.33
CA GLY A 156 0.82 -6.61 -7.71
C GLY A 156 -0.18 -5.51 -8.07
N TYR A 157 -0.28 -4.45 -7.26
CA TYR A 157 -0.98 -3.21 -7.64
C TYR A 157 -0.19 -2.49 -8.75
N GLY A 158 -0.88 -1.89 -9.72
CA GLY A 158 -0.25 -0.99 -10.69
C GLY A 158 0.24 0.31 -10.04
N PHE A 159 -0.40 0.75 -8.94
CA PHE A 159 -0.02 1.94 -8.20
C PHE A 159 -0.47 1.91 -6.72
N VAL A 160 0.22 2.67 -5.87
CA VAL A 160 -0.12 2.82 -4.44
C VAL A 160 -0.20 4.31 -4.10
N GLU A 161 -1.22 4.72 -3.36
CA GLU A 161 -1.35 6.08 -2.83
C GLU A 161 -1.10 6.09 -1.31
N VAL A 162 -0.06 6.79 -0.86
CA VAL A 162 0.22 7.01 0.58
C VAL A 162 -0.51 8.24 1.12
N GLY A 163 -0.57 8.39 2.44
CA GLY A 163 -1.18 9.54 3.10
C GLY A 163 -2.66 9.33 3.45
N SER A 164 -3.46 10.35 3.72
CA SER A 164 -3.12 11.78 3.64
C SER A 164 -2.08 12.19 4.67
N VAL A 165 -1.01 12.82 4.20
CA VAL A 165 0.08 13.34 5.02
C VAL A 165 -0.19 14.80 5.37
N THR A 166 -0.01 15.17 6.62
CA THR A 166 -0.13 16.56 7.10
C THR A 166 1.24 17.16 7.35
N PRO A 167 1.42 18.50 7.29
CA PRO A 167 2.70 19.15 7.59
C PRO A 167 3.30 18.74 8.93
N VAL A 168 2.57 18.98 10.02
CA VAL A 168 3.00 18.57 11.36
C VAL A 168 2.37 17.23 11.75
N PRO A 169 3.04 16.44 12.62
CA PRO A 169 2.45 15.22 13.16
C PRO A 169 1.15 15.51 13.91
N GLN A 170 0.20 14.58 13.82
CA GLN A 170 -1.01 14.60 14.64
C GLN A 170 -1.57 13.20 14.85
N ASP A 171 -2.12 12.94 16.03
CA ASP A 171 -2.63 11.61 16.41
C ASP A 171 -3.94 11.24 15.72
N GLY A 172 -4.65 12.23 15.18
CA GLY A 172 -6.02 12.11 14.67
C GLY A 172 -7.09 12.20 15.77
N ASN A 173 -8.29 11.69 15.51
CA ASN A 173 -9.38 11.68 16.50
C ASN A 173 -9.23 10.53 17.51
N PRO A 174 -9.86 10.61 18.70
CA PRO A 174 -9.80 9.57 19.73
C PRO A 174 -10.28 8.19 19.26
N LYS A 175 -9.75 7.14 19.88
CA LYS A 175 -10.12 5.73 19.62
C LYS A 175 -11.28 5.29 20.52
N PRO A 176 -12.10 4.30 20.11
CA PRO A 176 -12.11 3.62 18.81
C PRO A 176 -12.64 4.52 17.69
N ARG A 177 -12.09 4.36 16.49
CA ARG A 177 -12.34 5.25 15.34
C ARG A 177 -12.44 4.55 13.99
N ILE A 178 -12.40 3.21 13.98
CA ILE A 178 -12.59 2.37 12.80
C ILE A 178 -13.55 1.25 13.22
N PHE A 179 -14.63 1.08 12.46
CA PHE A 179 -15.71 0.14 12.76
C PHE A 179 -15.96 -0.72 11.52
N ARG A 180 -15.97 -2.05 11.69
CA ARG A 180 -16.16 -3.02 10.62
C ARG A 180 -17.60 -3.52 10.61
N LEU A 181 -18.34 -3.19 9.56
CA LEU A 181 -19.67 -3.71 9.25
C LEU A 181 -19.47 -4.91 8.33
N ARG A 182 -19.31 -6.10 8.94
CA ARG A 182 -18.77 -7.28 8.26
C ARG A 182 -19.72 -7.85 7.21
N GLU A 183 -21.00 -7.91 7.53
CA GLU A 183 -22.04 -8.48 6.65
C GLU A 183 -22.22 -7.63 5.39
N GLU A 184 -22.03 -6.32 5.53
CA GLU A 184 -22.17 -5.32 4.48
C GLU A 184 -20.85 -5.05 3.75
N LEU A 185 -19.75 -5.71 4.14
CA LEU A 185 -18.39 -5.47 3.61
C LEU A 185 -18.04 -3.98 3.61
N ALA A 186 -18.27 -3.33 4.75
CA ALA A 186 -18.19 -1.89 4.90
C ALA A 186 -17.38 -1.46 6.13
N ILE A 187 -16.79 -0.26 6.04
CA ILE A 187 -16.05 0.34 7.16
C ILE A 187 -16.56 1.76 7.38
N ILE A 188 -16.90 2.08 8.63
CA ILE A 188 -17.06 3.46 9.09
C ILE A 188 -15.77 3.88 9.80
N ASN A 189 -15.22 5.04 9.45
CA ASN A 189 -14.06 5.57 10.15
C ASN A 189 -14.16 7.07 10.43
N ARG A 190 -13.57 7.46 11.56
CA ARG A 190 -13.41 8.85 11.99
C ARG A 190 -11.96 9.21 12.30
N CYS A 191 -11.00 8.73 11.52
CA CYS A 191 -9.57 8.84 11.87
C CYS A 191 -9.04 10.28 12.01
N GLY A 192 -9.49 11.22 11.17
CA GLY A 192 -9.09 12.63 11.25
C GLY A 192 -7.61 12.89 10.92
N PHE A 193 -7.12 12.32 9.81
CA PHE A 193 -5.73 12.47 9.34
C PHE A 193 -4.67 12.21 10.43
N ASN A 194 -4.70 11.06 11.10
CA ASN A 194 -3.55 10.64 11.89
C ASN A 194 -2.33 10.46 10.98
N SER A 195 -1.26 11.20 11.26
CA SER A 195 -0.06 11.31 10.40
C SER A 195 1.17 11.62 11.26
N GLU A 196 2.32 11.07 10.87
CA GLU A 196 3.61 11.38 11.50
C GLU A 196 4.30 12.63 10.92
N GLY A 197 3.63 13.37 10.04
CA GLY A 197 4.15 14.62 9.47
C GLY A 197 4.98 14.44 8.20
N ILE A 198 5.08 15.49 7.38
CA ILE A 198 5.79 15.46 6.09
C ILE A 198 7.26 15.09 6.24
N GLN A 199 7.92 15.48 7.33
CA GLN A 199 9.35 15.21 7.54
C GLN A 199 9.62 13.71 7.75
N ALA A 200 8.80 13.03 8.55
CA ALA A 200 8.93 11.59 8.77
C ALA A 200 8.65 10.80 7.49
N VAL A 201 7.61 11.20 6.75
CA VAL A 201 7.25 10.58 5.46
C VAL A 201 8.35 10.81 4.41
N ALA A 202 8.88 12.04 4.30
CA ALA A 202 9.97 12.35 3.37
C ALA A 202 11.20 11.49 3.62
N LYS A 203 11.58 11.29 4.89
CA LYS A 203 12.71 10.43 5.25
C LYS A 203 12.50 8.98 4.80
N ARG A 204 11.29 8.43 5.00
CA ARG A 204 10.96 7.06 4.57
C ARG A 204 10.91 6.93 3.05
N LEU A 205 10.31 7.90 2.37
CA LEU A 205 10.24 7.93 0.92
C LEU A 205 11.63 8.08 0.31
N GLY A 206 12.49 8.95 0.82
CA GLY A 206 13.87 9.09 0.36
C GLY A 206 14.66 7.79 0.46
N ALA A 207 14.55 7.07 1.58
CA ALA A 207 15.20 5.77 1.77
C ALA A 207 14.68 4.71 0.79
N GLN A 208 13.36 4.63 0.62
CA GLN A 208 12.74 3.68 -0.32
C GLN A 208 13.04 4.03 -1.78
N HIS A 209 13.00 5.31 -2.14
CA HIS A 209 13.29 5.81 -3.48
C HIS A 209 14.71 5.46 -3.93
N GLY A 210 15.70 5.67 -3.06
CA GLY A 210 17.09 5.27 -3.33
C GLY A 210 17.22 3.76 -3.57
N LYS A 211 16.58 2.94 -2.72
CA LYS A 211 16.57 1.48 -2.88
C LYS A 211 15.93 1.05 -4.21
N ARG A 212 14.73 1.53 -4.52
CA ARG A 212 14.03 1.10 -5.74
C ARG A 212 14.76 1.51 -7.02
N LYS A 213 15.42 2.69 -7.04
CA LYS A 213 16.29 3.08 -8.18
C LYS A 213 17.47 2.12 -8.37
N LEU A 214 18.11 1.70 -7.29
CA LEU A 214 19.23 0.74 -7.36
C LEU A 214 18.78 -0.62 -7.89
N ASP A 215 17.63 -1.12 -7.41
CA ASP A 215 17.06 -2.40 -7.86
C ASP A 215 16.71 -2.37 -9.37
N GLU A 216 16.20 -1.25 -9.88
CA GLU A 216 15.91 -1.04 -11.31
C GLU A 216 17.19 -1.06 -12.17
N THR A 217 18.23 -0.34 -11.76
CA THR A 217 19.52 -0.33 -12.49
C THR A 217 20.21 -1.70 -12.51
N SER A 218 19.92 -2.54 -11.52
CA SER A 218 20.49 -3.90 -11.42
C SER A 218 19.72 -4.93 -12.27
N SER A 219 18.47 -4.62 -12.65
CA SER A 219 17.58 -5.53 -13.40
C SER A 219 17.44 -5.18 -14.89
N THR A 220 17.93 -4.02 -15.33
CA THR A 220 17.82 -3.51 -16.72
C THR A 220 18.88 -4.03 -17.69
N SER A 221 19.59 -5.12 -17.38
CA SER A 221 20.55 -5.73 -18.31
C SER A 221 19.92 -6.52 -19.48
N SER A 222 18.59 -6.52 -19.67
CA SER A 222 17.97 -7.35 -20.72
C SER A 222 16.76 -6.80 -21.51
N THR A 223 16.23 -5.59 -21.29
CA THR A 223 15.04 -5.09 -22.05
C THR A 223 15.04 -3.60 -22.37
N ALA A 224 16.16 -3.04 -22.81
CA ALA A 224 16.21 -1.70 -23.41
C ALA A 224 15.84 -1.77 -24.90
N ASN A 225 14.54 -1.71 -25.26
CA ASN A 225 14.14 -1.42 -26.66
C ASN A 225 12.69 -0.97 -26.91
N ASP A 226 11.88 -0.67 -25.89
CA ASP A 226 10.55 -0.07 -26.10
C ASP A 226 10.53 1.37 -25.55
N GLY A 227 10.40 2.36 -26.43
CA GLY A 227 10.65 3.78 -26.20
C GLY A 227 9.68 4.52 -25.26
N GLY A 228 9.02 3.82 -24.33
CA GLY A 228 8.19 4.44 -23.29
C GLY A 228 8.84 4.36 -21.90
N LYS A 229 8.61 5.40 -21.09
CA LYS A 229 9.19 5.54 -19.74
C LYS A 229 8.80 4.36 -18.83
N PRO A 230 9.74 3.78 -18.03
CA PRO A 230 9.38 2.77 -17.03
C PRO A 230 8.41 3.36 -16.00
N GLY A 231 7.63 2.49 -15.35
CA GLY A 231 6.40 2.87 -14.64
C GLY A 231 6.52 4.06 -13.68
N GLY A 232 7.30 3.93 -12.59
CA GLY A 232 7.49 4.97 -11.58
C GLY A 232 8.88 5.60 -11.59
N LYS A 233 9.04 6.76 -10.92
CA LYS A 233 10.30 7.52 -10.77
C LYS A 233 11.45 6.75 -10.10
N ALA A 234 11.17 5.60 -9.50
CA ALA A 234 12.16 4.74 -8.90
C ALA A 234 11.66 3.30 -8.96
N GLY A 235 11.81 2.63 -10.10
CA GLY A 235 11.48 1.22 -10.26
C GLY A 235 10.02 0.91 -10.62
N PRO A 236 9.67 -0.40 -10.63
CA PRO A 236 8.36 -0.86 -11.05
C PRO A 236 7.28 -0.42 -10.06
N GLY A 237 6.25 0.25 -10.57
CA GLY A 237 5.07 0.66 -9.80
C GLY A 237 5.05 2.15 -9.44
N ILE A 238 3.84 2.72 -9.53
CA ILE A 238 3.61 4.17 -9.45
C ILE A 238 3.17 4.56 -8.02
N LEU A 239 3.78 5.62 -7.49
CA LEU A 239 3.52 6.15 -6.15
C LEU A 239 2.75 7.48 -6.21
N GLY A 240 1.52 7.46 -5.69
CA GLY A 240 0.78 8.66 -5.35
C GLY A 240 1.09 9.16 -3.95
N VAL A 241 1.24 10.47 -3.76
CA VAL A 241 1.33 11.09 -2.43
C VAL A 241 0.12 11.97 -2.18
N ASN A 242 -0.73 11.54 -1.24
CA ASN A 242 -1.91 12.27 -0.84
C ASN A 242 -1.59 13.27 0.28
N LEU A 243 -1.90 14.53 0.04
CA LEU A 243 -1.64 15.65 0.94
C LEU A 243 -2.93 16.07 1.65
N GLY A 244 -2.83 16.44 2.93
CA GLY A 244 -3.93 16.96 3.72
C GLY A 244 -3.48 18.10 4.63
N LYS A 245 -4.45 18.85 5.14
CA LYS A 245 -4.20 19.91 6.14
C LYS A 245 -4.19 19.35 7.56
N ASN A 246 -3.45 20.01 8.45
CA ASN A 246 -3.56 19.78 9.88
C ASN A 246 -4.93 20.22 10.42
N LYS A 247 -5.43 19.53 11.46
CA LYS A 247 -6.76 19.79 12.03
C LYS A 247 -6.92 21.24 12.50
N THR A 248 -5.89 21.77 13.14
CA THR A 248 -5.84 23.11 13.74
C THR A 248 -5.26 24.19 12.82
N SER A 249 -4.91 23.85 11.58
CA SER A 249 -4.35 24.84 10.65
C SER A 249 -5.42 25.82 10.18
N GLU A 250 -5.09 27.11 10.31
CA GLU A 250 -5.90 28.25 9.84
C GLU A 250 -5.69 28.51 8.34
N ASP A 251 -4.46 28.35 7.84
CA ASP A 251 -4.14 28.44 6.42
C ASP A 251 -4.03 27.02 5.81
N ALA A 252 -5.18 26.48 5.44
CA ALA A 252 -5.25 25.19 4.78
C ALA A 252 -4.37 25.12 3.52
N ALA A 253 -4.27 26.21 2.73
CA ALA A 253 -3.53 26.19 1.48
C ALA A 253 -2.02 26.05 1.71
N ASN A 254 -1.49 26.76 2.71
CA ASN A 254 -0.07 26.66 3.08
C ASN A 254 0.32 25.24 3.54
N ASP A 255 -0.60 24.48 4.14
CA ASP A 255 -0.33 23.08 4.50
C ASP A 255 -0.07 22.21 3.25
N TYR A 256 -0.87 22.38 2.20
CA TYR A 256 -0.65 21.66 0.95
C TYR A 256 0.64 22.11 0.26
N VAL A 257 0.95 23.41 0.26
CA VAL A 257 2.20 23.96 -0.29
C VAL A 257 3.43 23.34 0.39
N GLN A 258 3.45 23.27 1.73
CA GLN A 258 4.51 22.59 2.47
C GLN A 258 4.64 21.11 2.08
N GLY A 259 3.50 20.44 1.90
CA GLY A 259 3.44 19.06 1.40
C GLY A 259 4.08 18.92 0.01
N VAL A 260 3.77 19.82 -0.91
CA VAL A 260 4.38 19.86 -2.25
C VAL A 260 5.89 20.04 -2.15
N HIS A 261 6.36 21.08 -1.46
CA HIS A 261 7.80 21.39 -1.39
C HIS A 261 8.61 20.24 -0.80
N THR A 262 8.00 19.49 0.12
CA THR A 262 8.70 18.42 0.85
C THR A 262 8.63 17.07 0.14
N LEU A 263 7.48 16.70 -0.44
CA LEU A 263 7.20 15.32 -0.87
C LEU A 263 7.13 15.13 -2.39
N SER A 264 6.97 16.20 -3.18
CA SER A 264 6.74 16.11 -4.63
C SER A 264 7.86 15.43 -5.41
N GLN A 265 9.12 15.56 -4.97
CA GLN A 265 10.27 14.91 -5.58
C GLN A 265 10.20 13.37 -5.57
N TYR A 266 9.46 12.79 -4.62
CA TYR A 266 9.30 11.33 -4.48
C TYR A 266 8.05 10.80 -5.17
N ALA A 267 7.11 11.69 -5.52
CA ALA A 267 5.79 11.32 -6.00
C ALA A 267 5.76 11.19 -7.53
N ASP A 268 5.10 10.13 -8.01
CA ASP A 268 4.74 9.98 -9.42
C ASP A 268 3.49 10.79 -9.77
N TYR A 269 2.60 11.02 -8.80
CA TYR A 269 1.52 12.02 -8.81
C TYR A 269 1.20 12.51 -7.39
N LEU A 270 0.67 13.72 -7.28
CA LEU A 270 0.25 14.36 -6.04
C LEU A 270 -1.27 14.42 -5.96
N VAL A 271 -1.82 14.38 -4.74
CA VAL A 271 -3.27 14.51 -4.52
C VAL A 271 -3.57 15.56 -3.47
N ILE A 272 -4.40 16.55 -3.83
CA ILE A 272 -5.03 17.49 -2.89
C ILE A 272 -6.28 16.81 -2.33
N ASN A 273 -6.25 16.40 -1.07
CA ASN A 273 -7.43 15.82 -0.41
C ASN A 273 -8.26 16.90 0.29
N VAL A 274 -9.42 17.21 -0.29
CA VAL A 274 -10.41 18.18 0.23
C VAL A 274 -11.69 17.50 0.71
N SER A 275 -11.70 16.17 0.89
CA SER A 275 -12.93 15.37 0.95
C SER A 275 -13.12 14.52 2.21
N SER A 276 -12.15 14.48 3.11
CA SER A 276 -12.30 13.79 4.41
C SER A 276 -13.47 14.39 5.21
N PRO A 277 -14.45 13.58 5.65
CA PRO A 277 -15.50 14.04 6.57
C PRO A 277 -14.99 14.22 8.01
N ASN A 278 -13.78 13.76 8.30
CA ASN A 278 -13.26 13.61 9.66
C ASN A 278 -12.36 14.76 10.10
N THR A 279 -12.14 15.72 9.22
CA THR A 279 -11.37 16.94 9.46
C THR A 279 -12.35 18.11 9.35
N PRO A 280 -12.69 18.80 10.46
CA PRO A 280 -13.65 19.89 10.44
C PRO A 280 -13.30 20.95 9.38
N GLY A 281 -14.33 21.40 8.67
CA GLY A 281 -14.22 22.43 7.64
C GLY A 281 -13.59 22.00 6.32
N LEU A 282 -12.97 20.81 6.23
CA LEU A 282 -12.22 20.42 5.04
C LEU A 282 -13.07 20.37 3.76
N ARG A 283 -14.28 19.81 3.85
CA ARG A 283 -15.17 19.66 2.70
C ARG A 283 -15.67 20.98 2.12
N GLN A 284 -15.59 22.08 2.87
CA GLN A 284 -15.93 23.42 2.38
C GLN A 284 -14.90 23.93 1.35
N LEU A 285 -13.70 23.35 1.31
CA LEU A 285 -12.69 23.65 0.29
C LEU A 285 -13.10 23.17 -1.11
N GLN A 286 -14.18 22.38 -1.24
CA GLN A 286 -14.72 21.94 -2.53
C GLN A 286 -15.59 23.01 -3.20
N GLY A 287 -15.97 24.07 -2.49
CA GLY A 287 -16.72 25.19 -3.08
C GLY A 287 -15.91 25.87 -4.18
N ARG A 288 -16.58 26.34 -5.24
CA ARG A 288 -15.95 26.83 -6.49
C ARG A 288 -14.77 27.77 -6.27
N LYS A 289 -14.94 28.80 -5.43
CA LYS A 289 -13.90 29.80 -5.15
C LYS A 289 -12.76 29.18 -4.36
N GLN A 290 -13.07 28.49 -3.27
CA GLN A 290 -12.10 27.88 -2.36
C GLN A 290 -11.23 26.85 -3.10
N LEU A 291 -11.85 26.00 -3.91
CA LEU A 291 -11.14 25.00 -4.70
C LEU A 291 -10.23 25.65 -5.73
N LYS A 292 -10.74 26.66 -6.46
CA LYS A 292 -9.95 27.41 -7.46
C LYS A 292 -8.71 28.05 -6.83
N ASP A 293 -8.90 28.74 -5.71
CA ASP A 293 -7.81 29.44 -5.02
C ASP A 293 -6.78 28.45 -4.45
N LEU A 294 -7.25 27.33 -3.88
CA LEU A 294 -6.39 26.27 -3.37
C LEU A 294 -5.57 25.61 -4.49
N VAL A 295 -6.23 25.14 -5.55
CA VAL A 295 -5.55 24.46 -6.68
C VAL A 295 -4.52 25.38 -7.30
N LYS A 296 -4.84 26.67 -7.53
CA LYS A 296 -3.86 27.64 -8.05
C LYS A 296 -2.62 27.77 -7.18
N LYS A 297 -2.79 27.89 -5.87
CA LYS A 297 -1.65 28.01 -4.93
C LYS A 297 -0.79 26.74 -4.95
N VAL A 298 -1.42 25.56 -4.96
CA VAL A 298 -0.71 24.28 -4.95
C VAL A 298 -0.02 24.00 -6.29
N GLN A 299 -0.65 24.35 -7.42
CA GLN A 299 -0.02 24.29 -8.75
C GLN A 299 1.19 25.22 -8.81
N ALA A 300 1.05 26.48 -8.38
CA ALA A 300 2.18 27.42 -8.35
C ALA A 300 3.36 26.88 -7.53
N ALA A 301 3.10 26.36 -6.32
CA ALA A 301 4.10 25.73 -5.47
C ALA A 301 4.75 24.49 -6.10
N ARG A 302 4.02 23.75 -6.94
CA ARG A 302 4.58 22.61 -7.69
C ARG A 302 5.44 23.11 -8.84
N ASP A 303 4.94 24.08 -9.59
CA ASP A 303 5.54 24.51 -10.85
C ASP A 303 6.78 25.39 -10.63
N GLU A 304 6.94 26.01 -9.46
CA GLU A 304 8.15 26.75 -9.07
C GLU A 304 9.34 25.85 -8.67
N MET A 305 9.08 24.56 -8.41
CA MET A 305 10.14 23.60 -8.09
C MET A 305 11.00 23.28 -9.32
N GLN A 306 12.24 22.88 -9.09
CA GLN A 306 13.14 22.48 -10.17
C GLN A 306 12.84 21.04 -10.63
N TRP A 307 12.41 20.90 -11.87
CA TRP A 307 12.11 19.61 -12.49
C TRP A 307 13.16 19.25 -13.54
N GLY A 308 13.53 17.97 -13.59
CA GLY A 308 14.27 17.42 -14.72
C GLY A 308 13.37 17.19 -15.94
N ASP A 309 13.86 16.44 -16.93
CA ASP A 309 13.16 16.18 -18.19
C ASP A 309 11.78 15.49 -18.03
N GLU A 310 11.51 14.91 -16.87
CA GLU A 310 10.20 14.35 -16.54
C GLU A 310 9.12 15.41 -16.23
N GLY A 311 9.51 16.65 -15.93
CA GLY A 311 8.59 17.70 -15.53
C GLY A 311 7.98 17.50 -14.12
N PRO A 312 7.02 18.37 -13.74
CA PRO A 312 6.30 18.25 -12.47
C PRO A 312 5.46 16.97 -12.40
N PRO A 313 5.26 16.39 -11.21
CA PRO A 313 4.27 15.32 -11.04
C PRO A 313 2.84 15.82 -11.34
N PRO A 314 1.98 15.00 -11.96
CA PRO A 314 0.55 15.29 -12.11
C PRO A 314 -0.08 15.64 -10.74
N LEU A 315 -0.99 16.61 -10.72
CA LEU A 315 -1.68 17.08 -9.53
C LEU A 315 -3.17 16.76 -9.65
N LEU A 316 -3.63 15.91 -8.74
CA LEU A 316 -5.00 15.43 -8.69
C LEU A 316 -5.77 16.08 -7.53
N VAL A 317 -7.10 16.09 -7.62
CA VAL A 317 -7.98 16.46 -6.51
C VAL A 317 -8.89 15.28 -6.14
N LYS A 318 -8.96 14.95 -4.85
CA LYS A 318 -9.86 13.91 -4.32
C LYS A 318 -11.11 14.53 -3.71
N ILE A 319 -12.27 14.22 -4.29
CA ILE A 319 -13.57 14.82 -3.93
C ILE A 319 -14.45 13.85 -3.12
N ALA A 320 -15.43 14.41 -2.41
CA ALA A 320 -16.41 13.66 -1.64
C ALA A 320 -17.54 13.16 -2.57
N PRO A 321 -18.24 12.07 -2.22
CA PRO A 321 -19.44 11.65 -2.95
C PRO A 321 -20.69 12.46 -2.54
N ASP A 322 -20.67 13.09 -1.37
CA ASP A 322 -21.80 13.84 -0.81
C ASP A 322 -21.82 15.27 -1.36
N LEU A 323 -22.11 15.43 -2.65
CA LEU A 323 -22.09 16.69 -3.38
C LEU A 323 -23.41 16.89 -4.14
N SER A 324 -23.88 18.13 -4.23
CA SER A 324 -25.01 18.47 -5.10
C SER A 324 -24.58 18.48 -6.57
N LYS A 325 -25.56 18.48 -7.48
CA LYS A 325 -25.27 18.64 -8.91
C LYS A 325 -24.50 19.92 -9.21
N GLN A 326 -24.87 21.03 -8.56
CA GLN A 326 -24.20 22.32 -8.75
C GLN A 326 -22.74 22.27 -8.26
N ASP A 327 -22.47 21.58 -7.15
CA ASP A 327 -21.10 21.40 -6.66
C ASP A 327 -20.25 20.61 -7.67
N LEU A 328 -20.81 19.57 -8.29
CA LEU A 328 -20.11 18.78 -9.32
C LEU A 328 -19.80 19.62 -10.56
N GLU A 329 -20.78 20.40 -11.05
CA GLU A 329 -20.58 21.34 -12.17
C GLU A 329 -19.48 22.37 -11.86
N ASP A 330 -19.48 22.93 -10.65
CA ASP A 330 -18.48 23.90 -10.21
C ASP A 330 -17.08 23.28 -10.12
N ILE A 331 -16.97 22.09 -9.54
CA ILE A 331 -15.70 21.35 -9.45
C ILE A 331 -15.17 21.02 -10.84
N ALA A 332 -16.02 20.51 -11.74
CA ALA A 332 -15.64 20.20 -13.12
C ALA A 332 -15.18 21.45 -13.88
N ALA A 333 -15.90 22.57 -13.73
CA ALA A 333 -15.52 23.84 -14.34
C ALA A 333 -14.16 24.35 -13.84
N VAL A 334 -13.89 24.24 -12.53
CA VAL A 334 -12.58 24.60 -11.95
C VAL A 334 -11.48 23.67 -12.45
N ALA A 335 -11.72 22.35 -12.44
CA ALA A 335 -10.74 21.37 -12.87
C ALA A 335 -10.35 21.56 -14.34
N LEU A 336 -11.32 21.82 -15.23
CA LEU A 336 -11.07 22.12 -16.64
C LEU A 336 -10.34 23.45 -16.81
N ALA A 337 -10.76 24.50 -16.11
CA ALA A 337 -10.19 25.84 -16.26
C ALA A 337 -8.74 25.94 -15.77
N LEU A 338 -8.39 25.15 -14.75
CA LEU A 338 -7.03 25.09 -14.20
C LEU A 338 -6.20 23.91 -14.73
N GLN A 339 -6.75 23.13 -15.67
CA GLN A 339 -6.08 21.95 -16.24
C GLN A 339 -5.56 21.01 -15.15
N VAL A 340 -6.41 20.69 -14.17
CA VAL A 340 -6.09 19.68 -13.15
C VAL A 340 -5.85 18.34 -13.84
N ASP A 341 -4.74 17.68 -13.50
CA ASP A 341 -4.27 16.51 -14.24
C ASP A 341 -5.14 15.27 -14.04
N GLY A 342 -5.92 15.22 -12.95
CA GLY A 342 -6.89 14.15 -12.71
C GLY A 342 -7.77 14.37 -11.49
N LEU A 343 -8.82 13.56 -11.35
CA LEU A 343 -9.71 13.59 -10.19
C LEU A 343 -9.88 12.20 -9.59
N ILE A 344 -9.97 12.12 -8.26
CA ILE A 344 -10.24 10.87 -7.54
C ILE A 344 -11.67 10.90 -6.99
N ILE A 345 -12.48 9.94 -7.43
CA ILE A 345 -13.92 9.88 -7.20
C ILE A 345 -14.29 8.50 -6.64
N SER A 346 -14.47 8.34 -5.34
CA SER A 346 -14.57 9.38 -4.32
C SER A 346 -13.92 8.98 -2.99
N ASN A 347 -13.93 9.92 -2.05
CA ASN A 347 -13.73 9.63 -0.64
C ASN A 347 -14.96 8.92 -0.04
N THR A 348 -14.95 8.69 1.27
CA THR A 348 -16.04 8.09 2.04
C THR A 348 -17.28 8.98 2.09
N THR A 349 -18.44 8.38 2.36
CA THR A 349 -19.72 9.09 2.49
C THR A 349 -20.15 9.29 3.93
N ILE A 350 -20.81 10.41 4.23
CA ILE A 350 -21.52 10.57 5.52
C ILE A 350 -22.92 9.98 5.50
N SER A 351 -23.47 9.71 4.32
CA SER A 351 -24.78 9.07 4.15
C SER A 351 -24.77 7.63 4.71
N ARG A 352 -25.95 7.16 5.09
CA ARG A 352 -26.19 5.79 5.58
C ARG A 352 -27.29 5.15 4.73
N PRO A 353 -26.93 4.51 3.59
CA PRO A 353 -27.92 3.87 2.73
C PRO A 353 -28.61 2.73 3.47
N ASP A 354 -29.83 2.38 3.03
CA ASP A 354 -30.67 1.36 3.67
C ASP A 354 -29.95 0.01 3.87
N SER A 355 -29.02 -0.33 2.98
CA SER A 355 -28.18 -1.54 3.07
C SER A 355 -27.36 -1.64 4.35
N VAL A 356 -27.11 -0.54 5.07
CA VAL A 356 -26.46 -0.53 6.39
C VAL A 356 -27.41 -0.10 7.51
N GLY A 357 -28.66 0.27 7.21
CA GLY A 357 -29.57 0.93 8.15
C GLY A 357 -29.90 0.10 9.40
N GLN A 358 -29.95 -1.23 9.26
CA GLN A 358 -30.22 -2.15 10.38
C GLN A 358 -28.97 -2.54 11.17
N ASN A 359 -27.78 -2.18 10.70
CA ASN A 359 -26.54 -2.49 11.40
C ASN A 359 -26.40 -1.57 12.63
N ALA A 360 -26.14 -2.16 13.81
CA ALA A 360 -25.97 -1.39 15.06
C ALA A 360 -24.85 -0.33 14.97
N LEU A 361 -23.81 -0.58 14.17
CA LEU A 361 -22.68 0.34 13.99
C LEU A 361 -22.99 1.46 12.97
N SER A 362 -24.15 1.44 12.31
CA SER A 362 -24.53 2.47 11.33
C SER A 362 -24.61 3.88 11.93
N GLN A 363 -24.88 3.97 13.24
CA GLN A 363 -24.96 5.22 13.99
C GLN A 363 -23.60 5.82 14.35
N GLU A 364 -22.50 5.09 14.10
CA GLU A 364 -21.15 5.62 14.35
C GLU A 364 -20.86 6.83 13.46
N VAL A 365 -20.34 7.89 14.09
CA VAL A 365 -19.89 9.10 13.38
C VAL A 365 -18.66 8.76 12.53
N GLY A 366 -18.64 9.30 11.31
CA GLY A 366 -17.52 9.21 10.39
C GLY A 366 -17.96 8.87 8.98
N GLY A 367 -16.97 8.67 8.11
CA GLY A 367 -17.19 8.30 6.72
C GLY A 367 -17.37 6.79 6.55
N LEU A 368 -18.44 6.38 5.87
CA LEU A 368 -18.73 5.04 5.39
C LEU A 368 -18.01 4.76 4.07
N SER A 369 -17.46 3.55 3.97
CA SER A 369 -16.76 3.01 2.80
C SER A 369 -17.16 1.56 2.57
N GLY A 370 -16.71 0.98 1.45
CA GLY A 370 -16.99 -0.42 1.10
C GLY A 370 -18.21 -0.56 0.20
N LYS A 371 -18.76 -1.77 0.13
CA LYS A 371 -19.79 -2.15 -0.86
C LYS A 371 -21.01 -1.19 -0.89
N PRO A 372 -21.54 -0.67 0.24
CA PRO A 372 -22.66 0.27 0.24
C PRO A 372 -22.37 1.59 -0.49
N LEU A 373 -21.10 1.99 -0.62
CA LEU A 373 -20.69 3.20 -1.32
C LEU A 373 -20.61 3.01 -2.85
N PHE A 374 -20.60 1.77 -3.35
CA PHE A 374 -20.31 1.46 -4.74
C PHE A 374 -21.20 2.25 -5.71
N ASN A 375 -22.53 2.11 -5.59
CA ASN A 375 -23.47 2.73 -6.52
C ASN A 375 -23.34 4.25 -6.55
N MET A 376 -23.37 4.91 -5.39
CA MET A 376 -23.27 6.37 -5.31
C MET A 376 -21.94 6.89 -5.86
N SER A 377 -20.82 6.27 -5.48
CA SER A 377 -19.50 6.68 -6.01
C SER A 377 -19.37 6.42 -7.50
N THR A 378 -20.09 5.43 -8.07
CA THR A 378 -20.12 5.17 -9.52
C THR A 378 -20.98 6.22 -10.24
N SER A 379 -22.10 6.63 -9.66
CA SER A 379 -22.92 7.71 -10.22
C SER A 379 -22.18 9.05 -10.25
N VAL A 380 -21.49 9.41 -9.16
CA VAL A 380 -20.68 10.64 -9.12
C VAL A 380 -19.52 10.58 -10.13
N LEU A 381 -18.88 9.41 -10.28
CA LEU A 381 -17.83 9.19 -11.28
C LEU A 381 -18.35 9.42 -12.70
N LYS A 382 -19.51 8.84 -13.04
CA LYS A 382 -20.17 9.02 -14.34
C LYS A 382 -20.51 10.48 -14.61
N GLU A 383 -21.12 11.16 -13.65
CA GLU A 383 -21.48 12.57 -13.80
C GLU A 383 -20.23 13.44 -14.03
N MET A 384 -19.16 13.22 -13.28
CA MET A 384 -17.90 13.96 -13.47
C MET A 384 -17.23 13.65 -14.80
N TYR A 385 -17.31 12.42 -15.31
CA TYR A 385 -16.82 12.10 -16.64
C TYR A 385 -17.56 12.88 -17.73
N ILE A 386 -18.89 12.96 -17.63
CA ILE A 386 -19.74 13.74 -18.55
C ILE A 386 -19.41 15.23 -18.45
N LEU A 387 -19.36 15.79 -17.24
CA LEU A 387 -19.09 17.20 -17.01
C LEU A 387 -17.69 17.63 -17.48
N THR A 388 -16.69 16.74 -17.34
CA THR A 388 -15.32 16.96 -17.84
C THR A 388 -15.14 16.56 -19.30
N ARG A 389 -16.17 15.99 -19.94
CA ARG A 389 -16.19 15.52 -21.33
C ARG A 389 -15.04 14.55 -21.64
N GLY A 390 -14.71 13.69 -20.68
CA GLY A 390 -13.59 12.75 -20.77
C GLY A 390 -12.20 13.39 -20.92
N LYS A 391 -12.06 14.71 -20.72
CA LYS A 391 -10.77 15.41 -20.88
C LYS A 391 -9.83 15.27 -19.68
N ILE A 392 -10.36 14.87 -18.53
CA ILE A 392 -9.60 14.73 -17.29
C ILE A 392 -9.63 13.24 -16.89
N PRO A 393 -8.47 12.58 -16.79
CA PRO A 393 -8.39 11.22 -16.25
C PRO A 393 -9.00 11.11 -14.86
N LEU A 394 -9.85 10.09 -14.65
CA LEU A 394 -10.54 9.87 -13.38
C LEU A 394 -10.03 8.59 -12.71
N ILE A 395 -9.81 8.64 -11.39
CA ILE A 395 -9.59 7.47 -10.56
C ILE A 395 -10.89 7.11 -9.82
N GLY A 396 -11.49 5.97 -10.15
CA GLY A 396 -12.66 5.44 -9.46
C GLY A 396 -12.31 4.79 -8.12
N CYS A 397 -12.89 5.28 -7.03
CA CYS A 397 -12.65 4.80 -5.67
C CYS A 397 -13.98 4.66 -4.92
N GLY A 398 -14.23 3.49 -4.32
CA GLY A 398 -15.42 3.25 -3.50
C GLY A 398 -16.14 1.95 -3.86
N GLY A 399 -16.12 1.00 -2.91
CA GLY A 399 -16.90 -0.23 -2.98
C GLY A 399 -16.47 -1.25 -4.04
N ILE A 400 -15.23 -1.19 -4.52
CA ILE A 400 -14.69 -2.12 -5.50
C ILE A 400 -14.07 -3.33 -4.77
N GLY A 401 -14.57 -4.53 -5.07
CA GLY A 401 -14.14 -5.80 -4.52
C GLY A 401 -14.09 -6.96 -5.52
N SER A 402 -14.44 -6.75 -6.79
CA SER A 402 -14.29 -7.71 -7.89
C SER A 402 -13.80 -7.03 -9.19
N GLY A 403 -13.35 -7.83 -10.16
CA GLY A 403 -13.03 -7.35 -11.50
C GLY A 403 -14.24 -6.77 -12.23
N GLU A 404 -15.43 -7.34 -12.04
CA GLU A 404 -16.69 -6.82 -12.58
C GLU A 404 -17.03 -5.44 -11.99
N GLU A 405 -16.78 -5.20 -10.69
CA GLU A 405 -16.97 -3.89 -10.07
C GLU A 405 -15.93 -2.87 -10.54
N ALA A 406 -14.67 -3.28 -10.74
CA ALA A 406 -13.64 -2.43 -11.34
C ALA A 406 -14.01 -2.07 -12.79
N TYR A 407 -14.49 -3.04 -13.55
CA TYR A 407 -14.93 -2.87 -14.94
C TYR A 407 -16.10 -1.89 -15.05
N LYS A 408 -17.10 -2.00 -14.17
CA LYS A 408 -18.21 -1.03 -14.09
C LYS A 408 -17.74 0.39 -13.80
N LYS A 409 -16.73 0.58 -12.94
CA LYS A 409 -16.13 1.91 -12.72
C LYS A 409 -15.46 2.42 -13.98
N ILE A 410 -14.72 1.57 -14.69
CA ILE A 410 -14.05 1.93 -15.95
C ILE A 410 -15.08 2.37 -17.00
N ARG A 411 -16.12 1.57 -17.23
CA ARG A 411 -17.22 1.92 -18.14
C ARG A 411 -17.96 3.20 -17.74
N ALA A 412 -18.04 3.49 -16.43
CA ALA A 412 -18.58 4.73 -15.91
C ALA A 412 -17.61 5.93 -16.00
N GLY A 413 -16.42 5.78 -16.58
CA GLY A 413 -15.49 6.88 -16.87
C GLY A 413 -14.17 6.86 -16.09
N ALA A 414 -13.91 5.86 -15.24
CA ALA A 414 -12.61 5.73 -14.59
C ALA A 414 -11.53 5.26 -15.58
N THR A 415 -10.39 5.93 -15.58
CA THR A 415 -9.16 5.46 -16.24
C THR A 415 -8.39 4.49 -15.34
N LEU A 416 -8.40 4.75 -14.04
CA LEU A 416 -7.75 3.93 -13.00
C LEU A 416 -8.75 3.66 -11.87
N VAL A 417 -8.53 2.62 -11.06
CA VAL A 417 -9.39 2.33 -9.90
C VAL A 417 -8.59 2.09 -8.62
N GLN A 418 -9.20 2.39 -7.49
CA GLN A 418 -8.58 2.25 -6.16
C GLN A 418 -9.37 1.33 -5.24
N LEU A 419 -8.66 0.41 -4.58
CA LEU A 419 -9.18 -0.50 -3.58
C LEU A 419 -8.80 -0.04 -2.17
N TYR A 420 -9.66 -0.32 -1.20
CA TYR A 420 -9.33 -0.22 0.23
C TYR A 420 -10.12 -1.26 1.02
N THR A 421 -11.44 -1.04 1.16
CA THR A 421 -12.27 -1.81 2.08
C THR A 421 -12.28 -3.30 1.72
N ALA A 422 -12.40 -3.62 0.43
CA ALA A 422 -12.32 -5.01 -0.02
C ALA A 422 -10.97 -5.64 0.30
N PHE A 423 -9.85 -4.90 0.18
CA PHE A 423 -8.53 -5.42 0.56
C PHE A 423 -8.43 -5.68 2.08
N ALA A 424 -9.02 -4.81 2.91
CA ALA A 424 -9.09 -5.01 4.36
C ALA A 424 -9.91 -6.26 4.75
N TYR A 425 -10.82 -6.73 3.90
CA TYR A 425 -11.62 -7.95 4.12
C TYR A 425 -11.13 -9.18 3.36
N GLY A 426 -10.52 -9.02 2.20
CA GLY A 426 -10.14 -10.10 1.28
C GLY A 426 -8.65 -10.42 1.26
N GLY A 427 -7.81 -9.53 1.78
CA GLY A 427 -6.37 -9.70 1.87
C GLY A 427 -5.65 -9.76 0.51
N PRO A 428 -4.36 -10.16 0.51
CA PRO A 428 -3.50 -10.20 -0.69
C PRO A 428 -4.08 -10.94 -1.90
N ALA A 429 -4.73 -12.08 -1.68
CA ALA A 429 -5.32 -12.89 -2.76
C ALA A 429 -6.34 -12.16 -3.64
N LEU A 430 -6.90 -11.05 -3.15
CA LEU A 430 -7.88 -10.25 -3.86
C LEU A 430 -7.32 -9.63 -5.15
N ILE A 431 -6.06 -9.17 -5.12
CA ILE A 431 -5.46 -8.35 -6.18
C ILE A 431 -5.31 -9.13 -7.49
N PRO A 432 -4.61 -10.28 -7.54
CA PRO A 432 -4.52 -11.08 -8.76
C PRO A 432 -5.88 -11.56 -9.27
N ARG A 433 -6.83 -11.84 -8.36
CA ARG A 433 -8.19 -12.21 -8.76
C ARG A 433 -8.88 -11.09 -9.51
N ILE A 434 -8.87 -9.86 -8.97
CA ILE A 434 -9.50 -8.70 -9.62
C ILE A 434 -8.87 -8.42 -10.99
N LYS A 435 -7.54 -8.57 -11.11
CA LYS A 435 -6.86 -8.39 -12.41
C LYS A 435 -7.34 -9.42 -13.45
N ALA A 436 -7.39 -10.70 -13.09
CA ALA A 436 -7.88 -11.75 -13.98
C ALA A 436 -9.36 -11.51 -14.37
N GLU A 437 -10.24 -11.30 -13.39
CA GLU A 437 -11.66 -11.02 -13.63
C GLU A 437 -11.88 -9.77 -14.50
N LEU A 438 -11.09 -8.70 -14.31
CA LEU A 438 -11.18 -7.49 -15.14
C LEU A 438 -10.75 -7.75 -16.58
N ALA A 439 -9.68 -8.52 -16.80
CA ALA A 439 -9.25 -8.90 -18.15
C ALA A 439 -10.34 -9.71 -18.85
N GLU A 440 -10.93 -10.69 -18.16
CA GLU A 440 -12.06 -11.48 -18.67
C GLU A 440 -13.26 -10.59 -19.03
N CYS A 441 -13.57 -9.56 -18.23
CA CYS A 441 -14.66 -8.62 -18.53
C CYS A 441 -14.41 -7.81 -19.81
N LEU A 442 -13.16 -7.36 -20.00
CA LEU A 442 -12.77 -6.60 -21.20
C LEU A 442 -12.84 -7.47 -22.45
N GLU A 443 -12.30 -8.70 -22.38
CA GLU A 443 -12.33 -9.67 -23.47
C GLU A 443 -13.76 -10.08 -23.82
N ARG A 444 -14.60 -10.35 -22.80
CA ARG A 444 -16.02 -10.73 -22.95
C ARG A 444 -16.79 -9.69 -23.76
N ASP A 445 -16.53 -8.42 -23.52
CA ASP A 445 -17.25 -7.31 -24.16
C ASP A 445 -16.52 -6.80 -25.43
N GLY A 446 -15.45 -7.47 -25.85
CA GLY A 446 -14.77 -7.23 -27.13
C GLY A 446 -13.76 -6.07 -27.14
N TYR A 447 -13.38 -5.54 -25.97
CA TYR A 447 -12.36 -4.50 -25.86
C TYR A 447 -10.96 -5.11 -26.00
N LYS A 448 -10.02 -4.32 -26.55
CA LYS A 448 -8.60 -4.70 -26.71
C LYS A 448 -7.69 -4.04 -25.69
N SER A 449 -8.20 -3.07 -24.94
CA SER A 449 -7.48 -2.40 -23.85
C SER A 449 -8.47 -1.77 -22.87
N VAL A 450 -7.98 -1.46 -21.66
CA VAL A 450 -8.74 -0.67 -20.67
C VAL A 450 -9.24 0.66 -21.27
N ASN A 451 -8.40 1.33 -22.07
CA ASN A 451 -8.71 2.65 -22.65
C ASN A 451 -9.96 2.64 -23.53
N GLU A 452 -10.22 1.55 -24.26
CA GLU A 452 -11.40 1.45 -25.12
C GLU A 452 -12.70 1.32 -24.31
N ALA A 453 -12.63 0.83 -23.07
CA ALA A 453 -13.79 0.68 -22.19
C ALA A 453 -14.07 1.93 -21.35
N VAL A 454 -13.14 2.90 -21.25
CA VAL A 454 -13.29 4.09 -20.40
C VAL A 454 -14.48 4.92 -20.88
N GLY A 455 -15.48 5.09 -20.00
CA GLY A 455 -16.64 5.92 -20.28
C GLY A 455 -17.64 5.31 -21.27
N ALA A 456 -17.56 4.01 -21.56
CA ALA A 456 -18.47 3.31 -22.47
C ALA A 456 -19.96 3.45 -22.10
N ASP A 457 -20.28 3.71 -20.82
CA ASP A 457 -21.67 3.93 -20.36
C ASP A 457 -22.08 5.42 -20.35
N CYS A 458 -21.20 6.31 -20.81
CA CYS A 458 -21.37 7.77 -20.76
C CYS A 458 -21.66 8.40 -22.13
N ILE A 459 -21.86 7.56 -23.16
CA ILE A 459 -22.08 7.94 -24.56
C ILE A 459 -23.55 8.29 -24.80
#